data_AF-N4UPG9-F1
#
_entry.id   AF-N4UPG9-F1
#
_cell.length_a   1.000
_cell.length_b   1.000
_cell.length_c   1.000
_cell.angle_alpha   90.00
_cell.angle_beta   90.00
_cell.angle_gamma   90.00
#
_symmetry.space_group_name_H-M   'P 1'
#
loop_
_entity.id
_entity.type
_entity.pdbx_description
1 polymer ?
#
loop_
_entity_poly.entity_id
_entity_poly.type
_entity_poly.pdbx_seq_one_letter_code
_entity_poly.pdbx_strand_id
1 'polypeptide(L)'
;MARLSHCTVPSINRSAIDIASAELGNLLLRLQKTVLHTDSDRERRLRSSEFERARVASNLEYARNSLTKLEHDALGIKAPGRRAEVQSDLNGKRELLELLLDRLEDLRQVAIEEDEDDGSTDGEDILSEIIPTPSDSMVDSISTGQPTESSGQDDDAESEPPEATTIPVTTATVPAPASTTPSDTSTTSQEHKQQPTQTTQNLRSRGAPSSPSTPAHSTARAALFANRSKPPTPQTSTATAEALLDHQRAEQEALSESILQMASALKSSSQRFSTTLEADKDVVARAGEGMDKTEQSMEAAKGRMGMLKRMTEGKGYFGRLLLYAYIALLAVACILVVFVLPKLRF
;
A
#
# COMPACT_ATOMS: atom_id res chain seq x y z
N MET A 1 -34.79 -57.62 -17.00
CA MET A 1 -33.90 -57.04 -15.99
C MET A 1 -32.74 -56.36 -16.70
N ALA A 2 -32.74 -55.03 -16.82
CA ALA A 2 -31.64 -54.27 -17.39
C ALA A 2 -31.03 -53.43 -16.26
N ARG A 3 -29.80 -53.75 -15.86
CA ARG A 3 -29.03 -52.98 -14.87
C ARG A 3 -28.37 -51.81 -15.61
N LEU A 4 -28.83 -50.59 -15.32
CA LEU A 4 -28.16 -49.35 -15.69
C LEU A 4 -26.89 -49.22 -14.82
N SER A 5 -25.75 -49.52 -15.42
CA SER A 5 -24.43 -49.30 -14.82
C SER A 5 -24.12 -47.80 -14.85
N HIS A 6 -24.43 -47.09 -13.76
CA HIS A 6 -23.93 -45.73 -13.57
C HIS A 6 -22.45 -45.77 -13.20
N CYS A 7 -21.60 -45.42 -14.17
CA CYS A 7 -20.18 -45.17 -13.96
C CYS A 7 -20.02 -43.80 -13.29
N THR A 8 -19.71 -43.80 -12.00
CA THR A 8 -19.40 -42.59 -11.21
C THR A 8 -17.89 -42.43 -11.12
N VAL A 9 -17.30 -41.57 -11.96
CA VAL A 9 -15.91 -41.04 -11.86
C VAL A 9 -15.84 -39.69 -12.60
N PRO A 10 -15.08 -38.64 -12.19
CA PRO A 10 -14.50 -38.26 -10.89
C PRO A 10 -14.98 -36.85 -10.44
N SER A 11 -15.41 -36.68 -9.19
CA SER A 11 -15.70 -35.37 -8.59
C SER A 11 -14.44 -34.60 -8.13
N ILE A 12 -13.30 -35.27 -8.00
CA ILE A 12 -12.07 -34.72 -7.40
C ILE A 12 -11.43 -33.63 -8.26
N ASN A 13 -11.38 -33.83 -9.59
CA ASN A 13 -10.85 -32.81 -10.52
C ASN A 13 -11.77 -31.59 -10.60
N ARG A 14 -13.07 -31.77 -10.30
CA ARG A 14 -14.07 -30.71 -10.35
C ARG A 14 -13.81 -29.66 -9.29
N SER A 15 -13.63 -30.10 -8.04
CA SER A 15 -13.29 -29.22 -6.93
C SER A 15 -11.92 -28.60 -7.09
N ALA A 16 -10.96 -29.31 -7.69
CA ALA A 16 -9.61 -28.78 -7.89
C ALA A 16 -9.59 -27.58 -8.86
N ILE A 17 -10.32 -27.67 -9.98
CA ILE A 17 -10.47 -26.54 -10.93
C ILE A 17 -11.15 -25.35 -10.24
N ASP A 18 -12.21 -25.59 -9.49
CA ASP A 18 -12.95 -24.52 -8.81
C ASP A 18 -12.08 -23.83 -7.75
N ILE A 19 -11.30 -24.59 -6.97
CA ILE A 19 -10.34 -24.07 -5.97
C ILE A 19 -9.25 -23.24 -6.65
N ALA A 20 -8.62 -23.78 -7.70
CA ALA A 20 -7.57 -23.06 -8.43
C ALA A 20 -8.12 -21.79 -9.10
N SER A 21 -9.35 -21.83 -9.60
CA SER A 21 -10.02 -20.67 -10.20
C SER A 21 -10.33 -19.57 -9.18
N ALA A 22 -10.64 -19.95 -7.94
CA ALA A 22 -10.88 -19.03 -6.83
C ALA A 22 -9.56 -18.45 -6.28
N GLU A 23 -8.51 -19.27 -6.20
CA GLU A 23 -7.17 -18.80 -5.83
C GLU A 23 -6.65 -17.75 -6.82
N LEU A 24 -6.80 -18.02 -8.13
CA LEU A 24 -6.47 -17.05 -9.18
C LEU A 24 -7.30 -15.78 -9.05
N GLY A 25 -8.61 -15.90 -8.77
CA GLY A 25 -9.48 -14.74 -8.56
C GLY A 25 -9.04 -13.87 -7.37
N ASN A 26 -8.67 -14.49 -6.25
CA ASN A 26 -8.16 -13.78 -5.08
C ASN A 26 -6.82 -13.08 -5.36
N LEU A 27 -5.92 -13.76 -6.10
CA LEU A 27 -4.65 -13.17 -6.52
C LEU A 27 -4.88 -11.95 -7.41
N LEU A 28 -5.74 -12.07 -8.43
CA LEU A 28 -6.06 -10.97 -9.35
C LEU A 28 -6.72 -9.79 -8.61
N LEU A 29 -7.63 -10.04 -7.67
CA LEU A 29 -8.26 -8.99 -6.87
C LEU A 29 -7.23 -8.26 -5.98
N ARG A 30 -6.28 -8.99 -5.41
CA ARG A 30 -5.16 -8.39 -4.68
C ARG A 30 -4.27 -7.56 -5.60
N LEU A 31 -3.93 -8.06 -6.79
CA LEU A 31 -3.15 -7.31 -7.78
C LEU A 31 -3.92 -6.07 -8.24
N GLN A 32 -5.22 -6.17 -8.48
CA GLN A 32 -6.08 -5.04 -8.81
C GLN A 32 -6.09 -3.99 -7.71
N LYS A 33 -6.18 -4.39 -6.44
CA LYS A 33 -6.06 -3.43 -5.34
C LYS A 33 -4.65 -2.81 -5.27
N THR A 34 -3.62 -3.56 -5.64
CA THR A 34 -2.22 -3.11 -5.54
C THR A 34 -1.77 -2.25 -6.72
N VAL A 35 -2.36 -2.42 -7.91
CA VAL A 35 -1.92 -1.79 -9.16
C VAL A 35 -2.94 -0.77 -9.69
N LEU A 36 -4.25 -1.04 -9.55
CA LEU A 36 -5.32 -0.19 -10.07
C LEU A 36 -5.94 0.73 -9.02
N HIS A 37 -5.94 0.33 -7.74
CA HIS A 37 -6.45 1.14 -6.63
C HIS A 37 -5.31 1.53 -5.68
N THR A 38 -4.23 2.02 -6.27
CA THR A 38 -3.09 2.53 -5.51
C THR A 38 -3.48 3.81 -4.79
N ASP A 39 -3.40 3.82 -3.46
CA ASP A 39 -3.25 5.06 -2.70
C ASP A 39 -2.05 5.85 -3.29
N SER A 40 -2.12 7.18 -3.35
CA SER A 40 -1.10 8.03 -3.99
C SER A 40 0.34 7.72 -3.55
N ASP A 41 0.53 7.37 -2.28
CA ASP A 41 1.83 7.03 -1.70
C ASP A 41 2.34 5.66 -2.16
N ARG A 42 1.44 4.71 -2.37
CA ARG A 42 1.78 3.38 -2.91
C ARG A 42 2.10 3.47 -4.39
N GLU A 43 1.38 4.29 -5.13
CA GLU A 43 1.68 4.53 -6.54
C GLU A 43 3.07 5.15 -6.69
N ARG A 44 3.42 6.15 -5.86
CA ARG A 44 4.78 6.70 -5.80
C ARG A 44 5.83 5.63 -5.49
N ARG A 45 5.55 4.70 -4.57
CA ARG A 45 6.47 3.59 -4.26
C ARG A 45 6.61 2.58 -5.40
N LEU A 46 5.54 2.31 -6.15
CA LEU A 46 5.61 1.45 -7.34
C LEU A 46 6.37 2.14 -8.46
N ARG A 47 6.32 3.47 -8.57
CA ARG A 47 7.14 4.23 -9.51
C ARG A 47 8.62 4.21 -9.12
N SER A 48 8.94 4.60 -7.88
CA SER A 48 10.33 4.74 -7.43
C SER A 48 11.06 3.43 -7.18
N SER A 49 10.35 2.35 -6.78
CA SER A 49 10.98 1.07 -6.47
C SER A 49 10.83 0.08 -7.61
N GLU A 50 11.93 -0.18 -8.34
CA GLU A 50 12.00 -1.26 -9.34
C GLU A 50 11.69 -2.63 -8.72
N PHE A 51 12.11 -2.87 -7.48
CA PHE A 51 11.87 -4.13 -6.78
C PHE A 51 10.37 -4.43 -6.62
N GLU A 52 9.56 -3.43 -6.29
CA GLU A 52 8.12 -3.60 -6.17
C GLU A 52 7.48 -3.86 -7.56
N ARG A 53 7.97 -3.20 -8.61
CA ARG A 53 7.55 -3.47 -10.00
C ARG A 53 7.86 -4.91 -10.41
N ALA A 54 9.09 -5.38 -10.17
CA ALA A 54 9.51 -6.75 -10.46
C ALA A 54 8.71 -7.79 -9.66
N ARG A 55 8.37 -7.48 -8.40
CA ARG A 55 7.51 -8.32 -7.57
C ARG A 55 6.09 -8.42 -8.13
N VAL A 56 5.50 -7.31 -8.57
CA VAL A 56 4.18 -7.33 -9.20
C VAL A 56 4.24 -8.08 -10.53
N ALA A 57 5.28 -7.86 -11.33
CA ALA A 57 5.49 -8.55 -12.61
C ALA A 57 5.55 -10.07 -12.45
N SER A 58 6.33 -10.59 -11.48
CA SER A 58 6.43 -12.03 -11.22
C SER A 58 5.10 -12.64 -10.73
N ASN A 59 4.33 -11.91 -9.90
CA ASN A 59 3.00 -12.36 -9.50
C ASN A 59 2.03 -12.43 -10.68
N LEU A 60 2.16 -11.49 -11.63
CA LEU A 60 1.34 -11.44 -12.83
C LEU A 60 1.72 -12.59 -13.79
N GLU A 61 3.02 -12.88 -13.94
CA GLU A 61 3.50 -14.05 -14.69
C GLU A 61 2.96 -15.35 -14.09
N TYR A 62 2.97 -15.49 -12.77
CA TYR A 62 2.33 -16.63 -12.08
C TYR A 62 0.84 -16.70 -12.39
N ALA A 63 0.12 -15.57 -12.34
CA ALA A 63 -1.31 -15.51 -12.68
C ALA A 63 -1.57 -15.97 -14.13
N ARG A 64 -0.73 -15.56 -15.09
CA ARG A 64 -0.82 -15.99 -16.50
C ARG A 64 -0.59 -17.50 -16.65
N ASN A 65 0.41 -18.04 -15.95
CA ASN A 65 0.69 -19.47 -15.96
C ASN A 65 -0.43 -20.29 -15.30
N SER A 66 -1.07 -19.76 -14.25
CA SER A 66 -2.24 -20.37 -13.63
C SER A 66 -3.46 -20.35 -14.56
N LEU A 67 -3.69 -19.22 -15.24
CA LEU A 67 -4.80 -19.04 -16.19
C LEU A 67 -4.70 -20.01 -17.37
N THR A 68 -3.53 -20.15 -17.98
CA THR A 68 -3.31 -21.11 -19.08
C THR A 68 -3.51 -22.57 -18.65
N LYS A 69 -3.10 -22.94 -17.43
CA LYS A 69 -3.38 -24.26 -16.85
C LYS A 69 -4.88 -24.48 -16.66
N LEU A 70 -5.57 -23.51 -16.07
CA LEU A 70 -7.02 -23.56 -15.86
C LEU A 70 -7.81 -23.64 -17.17
N GLU A 71 -7.35 -22.98 -18.23
CA GLU A 71 -7.96 -23.08 -19.56
C GLU A 71 -7.80 -24.47 -20.16
N HIS A 72 -6.60 -25.05 -20.06
CA HIS A 72 -6.36 -26.42 -20.51
C HIS A 72 -7.25 -27.41 -19.73
N ASP A 73 -7.37 -27.24 -18.42
CA ASP A 73 -8.22 -28.09 -17.57
C ASP A 73 -9.72 -27.87 -17.84
N ALA A 74 -10.12 -26.65 -18.22
CA ALA A 74 -11.49 -26.33 -18.61
C ALA A 74 -11.91 -27.01 -19.92
N LEU A 75 -10.97 -27.29 -20.84
CA LEU A 75 -11.24 -28.07 -22.06
C LEU A 75 -11.63 -29.52 -21.74
N GLY A 76 -11.19 -30.06 -20.59
CA GLY A 76 -11.54 -31.40 -20.11
C GLY A 76 -12.96 -31.53 -19.55
N ILE A 77 -13.71 -30.43 -19.42
CA ILE A 77 -15.06 -30.42 -18.85
C ILE A 77 -16.07 -30.96 -19.89
N LYS A 78 -16.63 -32.14 -19.58
CA LYS A 78 -17.62 -32.84 -20.43
C LYS A 78 -19.00 -32.18 -20.48
N ALA A 79 -19.35 -31.34 -19.50
CA ALA A 79 -20.64 -30.68 -19.41
C ALA A 79 -20.61 -29.31 -20.14
N PRO A 80 -21.35 -29.12 -21.25
CA PRO A 80 -21.21 -27.94 -22.10
C PRO A 80 -21.64 -26.64 -21.40
N GLY A 81 -22.73 -26.65 -20.60
CA GLY A 81 -23.19 -25.45 -19.88
C GLY A 81 -22.16 -24.94 -18.87
N ARG A 82 -21.57 -25.86 -18.09
CA ARG A 82 -20.53 -25.51 -17.11
C ARG A 82 -19.22 -25.12 -17.77
N ARG A 83 -18.88 -25.72 -18.92
CA ARG A 83 -17.72 -25.30 -19.71
C ARG A 83 -17.86 -23.85 -20.17
N ALA A 84 -19.04 -23.45 -20.64
CA ALA A 84 -19.31 -22.08 -21.05
C ALA A 84 -19.21 -21.09 -19.89
N GLU A 85 -19.73 -21.45 -18.72
CA GLU A 85 -19.63 -20.64 -17.48
C GLU A 85 -18.18 -20.43 -17.05
N VAL A 86 -17.41 -21.52 -16.91
CA VAL A 86 -15.99 -21.47 -16.54
C VAL A 86 -15.20 -20.68 -17.58
N GLN A 87 -15.51 -20.84 -18.86
CA GLN A 87 -14.84 -20.10 -19.93
C GLN A 87 -15.16 -18.60 -19.92
N SER A 88 -16.40 -18.22 -19.59
CA SER A 88 -16.78 -16.81 -19.39
C SER A 88 -16.01 -16.19 -18.22
N ASP A 89 -15.89 -16.93 -17.12
CA ASP A 89 -15.18 -16.46 -15.93
C ASP A 89 -13.66 -16.35 -16.18
N LEU A 90 -13.07 -17.30 -16.92
CA LEU A 90 -11.68 -17.23 -17.37
C LEU A 90 -11.45 -16.07 -18.35
N ASN A 91 -12.40 -15.78 -19.25
CA ASN A 91 -12.31 -14.62 -20.13
C ASN A 91 -12.32 -13.30 -19.34
N GLY A 92 -13.19 -13.15 -18.33
CA GLY A 92 -13.16 -11.97 -17.46
C GLY A 92 -11.83 -11.83 -16.71
N LYS A 93 -11.25 -12.94 -16.26
CA LYS A 93 -9.91 -12.96 -15.64
C LYS A 93 -8.79 -12.60 -16.63
N ARG A 94 -8.90 -12.98 -17.91
CA ARG A 94 -7.97 -12.57 -18.97
C ARG A 94 -8.01 -11.06 -19.19
N GLU A 95 -9.20 -10.49 -19.33
CA GLU A 95 -9.39 -9.05 -19.53
C GLU A 95 -8.82 -8.24 -18.37
N LEU A 96 -9.04 -8.70 -17.13
CA LEU A 96 -8.47 -8.08 -15.93
C LEU A 96 -6.93 -8.17 -15.92
N LEU A 97 -6.37 -9.33 -16.28
CA LEU A 97 -4.92 -9.52 -16.36
C LEU A 97 -4.28 -8.61 -17.40
N GLU A 98 -4.88 -8.48 -18.59
CA GLU A 98 -4.41 -7.59 -19.65
C GLU A 98 -4.41 -6.12 -19.18
N LEU A 99 -5.49 -5.69 -18.55
CA LEU A 99 -5.58 -4.34 -17.99
C LEU A 99 -4.55 -4.08 -16.86
N LEU A 100 -4.22 -5.10 -16.06
CA LEU A 100 -3.14 -5.03 -15.07
C LEU A 100 -1.75 -4.95 -15.71
N LEU A 101 -1.51 -5.64 -16.83
CA LEU A 101 -0.26 -5.58 -17.57
C LEU A 101 -0.05 -4.19 -18.16
N ASP A 102 -1.07 -3.66 -18.84
CA ASP A 102 -1.02 -2.33 -19.45
C ASP A 102 -0.71 -1.28 -18.38
N ARG A 103 -1.39 -1.34 -17.23
CA ARG A 103 -1.12 -0.40 -16.14
C ARG A 103 0.29 -0.53 -15.56
N LEU A 104 0.82 -1.76 -15.48
CA LEU A 104 2.20 -1.96 -15.00
C LEU A 104 3.22 -1.42 -16.00
N GLU A 105 2.96 -1.55 -17.29
CA GLU A 105 3.79 -1.00 -18.36
C GLU A 105 3.77 0.54 -18.33
N ASP A 106 2.59 1.16 -18.16
CA ASP A 106 2.48 2.60 -17.96
C ASP A 106 3.31 3.08 -16.76
N LEU A 107 3.23 2.36 -15.63
CA LEU A 107 4.03 2.69 -14.44
C LEU A 107 5.53 2.49 -14.67
N ARG A 108 5.91 1.55 -15.54
CA ARG A 108 7.31 1.36 -15.93
C ARG A 108 7.81 2.51 -16.80
N GLN A 109 7.01 2.93 -17.77
CA GLN A 109 7.31 4.04 -18.68
C GLN A 109 7.46 5.36 -17.92
N VAL A 110 6.52 5.67 -17.01
CA VAL A 110 6.57 6.92 -16.22
C VAL A 110 7.82 6.98 -15.34
N ALA A 111 8.27 5.85 -14.78
CA ALA A 111 9.48 5.84 -13.98
C ALA A 111 10.76 6.10 -14.81
N ILE A 112 10.80 5.64 -16.08
CA ILE A 112 11.93 5.92 -16.99
C ILE A 112 11.96 7.42 -17.34
N GLU A 113 10.79 8.02 -17.58
CA GLU A 113 10.67 9.46 -17.86
C GLU A 113 11.07 10.33 -16.66
N GLU A 114 10.79 9.91 -15.43
CA GLU A 114 11.25 10.60 -14.20
C GLU A 114 12.78 10.49 -14.02
N ASP A 115 13.39 9.34 -14.33
CA ASP A 115 14.85 9.15 -14.24
C ASP A 115 15.62 9.94 -15.33
N GLU A 116 15.01 10.20 -16.49
CA GLU A 116 15.61 10.99 -17.57
C GLU A 116 15.62 12.51 -17.30
N ASP A 117 14.65 13.03 -16.52
CA ASP A 117 14.55 14.46 -16.17
C ASP A 117 15.50 14.85 -15.01
N ASP A 118 15.91 13.89 -14.16
CA ASP A 118 16.93 14.07 -13.12
C ASP A 118 18.37 14.02 -13.69
N GLY A 119 18.52 13.77 -14.99
CA GLY A 119 19.78 13.87 -15.74
C GLY A 119 20.19 15.30 -16.13
N SER A 120 19.35 16.31 -15.84
CA SER A 120 19.63 17.72 -16.10
C SER A 120 19.95 18.52 -14.83
N THR A 121 20.88 18.03 -13.99
CA THR A 121 21.59 18.87 -13.01
C THR A 121 22.71 19.66 -13.70
N ASP A 122 22.32 20.59 -14.57
CA ASP A 122 23.14 21.71 -15.06
C ASP A 122 22.46 23.01 -14.58
N GLY A 123 22.36 23.14 -13.26
CA GLY A 123 21.49 24.14 -12.61
C GLY A 123 22.11 24.91 -11.45
N GLU A 124 23.34 24.59 -11.05
CA GLU A 124 23.98 25.22 -9.88
C GLU A 124 25.44 25.62 -10.13
N ASP A 125 25.66 26.49 -11.12
CA ASP A 125 26.92 27.26 -11.25
C ASP A 125 26.69 28.73 -11.68
N ILE A 126 25.58 29.35 -11.21
CA ILE A 126 25.23 30.76 -11.48
C ILE A 126 25.41 31.66 -10.22
N LEU A 127 26.07 31.17 -9.17
CA LEU A 127 26.37 31.96 -7.95
C LEU A 127 27.87 32.10 -7.63
N SER A 128 28.75 31.52 -8.45
CA SER A 128 30.20 31.60 -8.25
C SER A 128 30.87 32.78 -8.98
N GLU A 129 30.15 33.57 -9.76
CA GLU A 129 30.74 34.56 -10.70
C GLU A 129 30.32 36.04 -10.50
N ILE A 130 29.70 36.46 -9.39
CA ILE A 130 29.56 37.90 -9.10
C ILE A 130 29.73 38.14 -7.59
N ILE A 131 30.97 38.46 -7.18
CA ILE A 131 31.40 39.61 -6.34
C ILE A 131 32.83 39.33 -5.83
N PRO A 132 33.85 40.07 -6.31
CA PRO A 132 35.10 40.22 -5.60
C PRO A 132 34.95 41.39 -4.60
N THR A 133 34.73 41.09 -3.31
CA THR A 133 34.83 42.11 -2.24
C THR A 133 36.06 41.86 -1.35
N PRO A 134 36.96 42.85 -1.21
CA PRO A 134 38.17 42.77 -0.42
C PRO A 134 37.94 43.16 1.06
N SER A 135 38.95 42.82 1.87
CA SER A 135 39.34 43.39 3.16
C SER A 135 38.67 42.96 4.48
N ASP A 136 39.47 42.24 5.28
CA ASP A 136 40.22 42.71 6.46
C ASP A 136 39.53 42.92 7.84
N SER A 137 40.30 42.56 8.87
CA SER A 137 40.26 42.94 10.30
C SER A 137 39.39 42.18 11.31
N MET A 138 40.10 41.37 12.12
CA MET A 138 40.11 41.25 13.60
C MET A 138 38.94 41.82 14.44
N VAL A 139 38.44 41.02 15.41
CA VAL A 139 38.63 41.23 16.88
C VAL A 139 37.77 40.26 17.72
N ASP A 140 38.45 39.28 18.32
CA ASP A 140 38.57 38.95 19.76
C ASP A 140 37.37 38.65 20.71
N SER A 141 37.52 37.49 21.36
CA SER A 141 37.26 37.10 22.76
C SER A 141 35.84 36.99 23.37
N ILE A 142 35.49 35.82 23.93
CA ILE A 142 35.90 35.41 25.30
C ILE A 142 35.44 33.97 25.71
N SER A 143 36.45 33.13 25.99
CA SER A 143 36.68 32.18 27.10
C SER A 143 35.56 31.39 27.81
N THR A 144 35.77 30.06 27.93
CA THR A 144 35.97 29.27 29.17
C THR A 144 36.26 27.81 28.72
N GLY A 145 37.48 27.25 28.73
CA GLY A 145 38.35 26.87 29.87
C GLY A 145 37.94 25.49 30.41
N GLN A 146 38.71 24.40 30.51
CA GLN A 146 40.15 24.08 30.39
C GLN A 146 40.27 22.51 30.55
N PRO A 147 41.45 21.87 30.70
CA PRO A 147 42.29 21.23 29.67
C PRO A 147 42.45 19.68 29.82
N THR A 148 42.97 19.03 28.78
CA THR A 148 43.69 17.75 28.92
C THR A 148 44.93 17.75 28.03
N GLU A 149 46.11 17.80 28.63
CA GLU A 149 47.38 17.37 28.03
C GLU A 149 48.16 16.56 29.06
N SER A 150 48.60 15.35 28.69
CA SER A 150 50.01 14.94 28.78
C SER A 150 50.16 13.43 28.51
N SER A 151 50.88 13.18 27.42
CA SER A 151 51.71 12.05 26.97
C SER A 151 51.96 10.80 27.82
N GLY A 152 52.12 9.68 27.09
CA GLY A 152 52.90 8.48 27.45
C GLY A 152 52.29 7.19 26.86
N GLN A 153 52.46 6.87 25.56
CA GLN A 153 53.59 6.14 24.93
C GLN A 153 53.50 4.60 25.11
N ASP A 154 53.23 3.91 23.98
CA ASP A 154 53.67 2.56 23.51
C ASP A 154 53.19 1.30 24.29
N ASP A 155 52.82 0.14 23.71
CA ASP A 155 53.09 -0.51 22.42
C ASP A 155 51.97 -1.55 22.04
N ASP A 156 51.79 -1.71 20.73
CA ASP A 156 51.51 -2.92 19.92
C ASP A 156 50.41 -3.95 20.28
N ALA A 157 49.45 -4.11 19.36
CA ALA A 157 49.38 -5.27 18.46
C ALA A 157 48.13 -5.23 17.53
N GLU A 158 48.39 -4.86 16.27
CA GLU A 158 47.88 -5.43 15.00
C GLU A 158 46.66 -6.40 15.04
N SER A 159 45.58 -6.05 14.33
CA SER A 159 45.05 -6.86 13.21
C SER A 159 43.85 -6.22 12.49
N GLU A 160 44.04 -6.10 11.18
CA GLU A 160 43.14 -5.74 10.09
C GLU A 160 41.98 -6.75 9.83
N PRO A 161 41.02 -6.42 8.92
CA PRO A 161 39.74 -7.09 8.68
C PRO A 161 39.85 -8.25 7.66
N PRO A 162 38.75 -8.98 7.33
CA PRO A 162 38.14 -8.72 6.00
C PRO A 162 36.65 -9.04 5.81
N GLU A 163 36.10 -8.34 4.81
CA GLU A 163 35.15 -8.69 3.73
C GLU A 163 34.36 -10.03 3.66
N ALA A 164 33.07 -9.85 3.33
CA ALA A 164 32.31 -10.41 2.20
C ALA A 164 32.10 -11.93 1.97
N THR A 165 30.82 -12.22 1.64
CA THR A 165 30.33 -13.16 0.60
C THR A 165 29.68 -14.48 1.07
N THR A 166 28.53 -14.76 0.41
CA THR A 166 27.84 -16.04 0.14
C THR A 166 26.71 -16.48 1.07
N ILE A 167 25.49 -16.42 0.55
CA ILE A 167 24.30 -17.11 1.06
C ILE A 167 23.87 -18.13 -0.01
N PRO A 168 23.75 -19.44 0.29
CA PRO A 168 23.02 -20.35 -0.56
C PRO A 168 21.57 -20.55 -0.09
N VAL A 169 20.72 -20.67 -1.09
CA VAL A 169 19.27 -20.97 -1.11
C VAL A 169 18.94 -22.31 -0.43
N THR A 170 17.87 -22.39 0.38
CA THR A 170 16.91 -23.53 0.36
C THR A 170 15.61 -23.27 1.19
N THR A 171 14.48 -23.19 0.45
CA THR A 171 13.14 -23.81 0.65
C THR A 171 12.40 -23.91 2.00
N ALA A 172 11.07 -23.69 1.89
CA ALA A 172 9.95 -24.31 2.63
C ALA A 172 9.68 -23.78 4.07
N THR A 173 8.46 -23.60 4.59
CA THR A 173 7.06 -23.79 4.16
C THR A 173 6.19 -23.05 5.21
N VAL A 174 5.17 -22.31 4.76
CA VAL A 174 4.20 -21.60 5.63
C VAL A 174 2.92 -22.46 5.79
N PRO A 175 2.43 -22.73 7.01
CA PRO A 175 1.09 -23.25 7.23
C PRO A 175 0.08 -22.13 7.53
N ALA A 176 -1.06 -22.18 6.86
CA ALA A 176 -2.26 -21.37 7.08
C ALA A 176 -3.07 -21.82 8.31
N PRO A 177 -3.92 -20.95 8.90
CA PRO A 177 -5.03 -21.40 9.72
C PRO A 177 -6.40 -21.07 9.10
N ALA A 178 -7.30 -22.04 9.27
CA ALA A 178 -8.70 -22.04 8.87
C ALA A 178 -9.58 -21.11 9.70
N SER A 179 -10.69 -20.67 9.13
CA SER A 179 -11.81 -20.02 9.81
C SER A 179 -13.06 -20.90 9.77
N THR A 180 -13.74 -20.97 10.90
CA THR A 180 -15.03 -21.62 11.14
C THR A 180 -16.19 -20.62 10.99
N THR A 181 -17.28 -21.09 10.38
CA THR A 181 -18.64 -20.54 10.31
C THR A 181 -19.30 -20.39 11.70
N PRO A 182 -20.39 -19.60 11.87
CA PRO A 182 -21.75 -20.01 11.43
C PRO A 182 -22.70 -18.88 10.90
N SER A 183 -23.80 -19.38 10.31
CA SER A 183 -25.00 -18.79 9.67
C SER A 183 -25.89 -17.92 10.61
N ASP A 184 -26.98 -17.22 10.25
CA ASP A 184 -28.07 -17.38 9.25
C ASP A 184 -28.96 -16.09 9.17
N THR A 185 -29.80 -15.99 8.10
CA THR A 185 -31.17 -15.37 8.02
C THR A 185 -31.40 -14.08 7.18
N SER A 186 -31.75 -14.30 5.90
CA SER A 186 -32.98 -13.94 5.15
C SER A 186 -33.52 -12.48 4.94
N THR A 187 -33.78 -12.17 3.65
CA THR A 187 -35.10 -11.72 3.07
C THR A 187 -35.21 -10.35 2.35
N THR A 188 -35.51 -10.43 1.04
CA THR A 188 -36.36 -9.58 0.15
C THR A 188 -35.81 -8.35 -0.59
N SER A 189 -35.73 -8.54 -1.92
CA SER A 189 -36.20 -7.74 -3.07
C SER A 189 -36.30 -6.20 -2.96
N GLN A 190 -35.66 -5.48 -3.89
CA GLN A 190 -36.37 -4.82 -5.00
C GLN A 190 -35.43 -4.21 -6.05
N GLU A 191 -35.89 -4.35 -7.28
CA GLU A 191 -35.37 -3.89 -8.56
C GLU A 191 -35.51 -2.36 -8.71
N HIS A 192 -34.42 -1.67 -9.07
CA HIS A 192 -34.51 -0.34 -9.67
C HIS A 192 -33.39 -0.11 -10.69
N LYS A 193 -33.80 0.05 -11.95
CA LYS A 193 -32.98 0.46 -13.11
C LYS A 193 -32.29 1.79 -12.85
N GLN A 194 -30.97 1.87 -13.07
CA GLN A 194 -30.31 3.15 -13.36
C GLN A 194 -29.26 3.00 -14.47
N GLN A 195 -29.39 3.89 -15.44
CA GLN A 195 -28.61 4.08 -16.65
C GLN A 195 -27.45 5.05 -16.36
N PRO A 196 -26.27 4.88 -16.99
CA PRO A 196 -25.08 5.67 -16.66
C PRO A 196 -25.06 7.04 -17.36
N THR A 197 -24.89 8.12 -16.61
CA THR A 197 -24.51 9.44 -17.14
C THR A 197 -22.99 9.54 -17.20
N GLN A 198 -22.43 9.48 -18.41
CA GLN A 198 -21.05 9.85 -18.72
C GLN A 198 -21.01 11.33 -19.12
N THR A 199 -20.21 12.14 -18.43
CA THR A 199 -19.88 13.52 -18.81
C THR A 199 -18.68 13.49 -19.75
N THR A 200 -18.85 13.88 -21.01
CA THR A 200 -17.77 14.14 -21.97
C THR A 200 -17.84 15.60 -22.43
N GLN A 201 -16.78 16.37 -22.13
CA GLN A 201 -16.62 17.76 -22.54
C GLN A 201 -15.58 17.81 -23.66
N ASN A 202 -16.00 18.11 -24.89
CA ASN A 202 -15.13 18.42 -26.02
C ASN A 202 -15.59 19.73 -26.66
N LEU A 203 -14.82 20.80 -26.50
CA LEU A 203 -14.95 22.03 -27.28
C LEU A 203 -13.61 22.32 -27.97
N ARG A 204 -13.55 21.99 -29.26
CA ARG A 204 -12.49 22.43 -30.19
C ARG A 204 -13.19 22.93 -31.45
N SER A 205 -13.09 24.23 -31.72
CA SER A 205 -13.43 24.82 -33.02
C SER A 205 -12.21 25.55 -33.57
N ARG A 206 -11.71 25.13 -34.74
CA ARG A 206 -10.55 25.70 -35.44
C ARG A 206 -10.92 26.00 -36.91
N GLY A 207 -10.55 27.19 -37.39
CA GLY A 207 -10.35 27.56 -38.81
C GLY A 207 -11.40 28.56 -39.36
N ALA A 208 -11.19 29.90 -39.47
CA ALA A 208 -10.23 30.73 -40.24
C ALA A 208 -10.67 30.99 -41.71
N PRO A 209 -10.20 32.02 -42.48
CA PRO A 209 -9.37 33.20 -42.14
C PRO A 209 -9.83 34.55 -42.78
N SER A 210 -9.39 35.70 -42.24
CA SER A 210 -8.90 36.86 -43.03
C SER A 210 -8.33 37.97 -42.14
N SER A 211 -7.02 38.15 -42.16
CA SER A 211 -6.31 39.39 -41.75
C SER A 211 -6.35 40.41 -42.92
N PRO A 212 -6.02 41.72 -42.76
CA PRO A 212 -5.21 42.33 -41.70
C PRO A 212 -5.73 43.68 -41.14
N SER A 213 -4.96 44.24 -40.19
CA SER A 213 -4.90 45.67 -39.79
C SER A 213 -5.81 46.13 -38.63
N THR A 214 -5.21 46.23 -37.43
CA THR A 214 -5.48 47.28 -36.42
C THR A 214 -5.29 48.68 -37.03
N PRO A 215 -5.90 49.78 -36.53
CA PRO A 215 -6.08 50.11 -35.11
C PRO A 215 -7.44 50.75 -34.71
N ALA A 216 -7.54 51.03 -33.41
CA ALA A 216 -8.38 52.04 -32.75
C ALA A 216 -9.66 51.54 -32.03
N HIS A 217 -9.46 51.28 -30.74
CA HIS A 217 -10.48 51.28 -29.69
C HIS A 217 -11.18 52.66 -29.60
N SER A 218 -12.26 52.88 -30.35
CA SER A 218 -13.09 54.09 -30.16
C SER A 218 -14.57 53.95 -30.50
N THR A 219 -15.01 52.81 -31.03
CA THR A 219 -16.42 52.61 -31.46
C THR A 219 -17.29 51.85 -30.46
N ALA A 220 -16.71 51.20 -29.45
CA ALA A 220 -17.47 50.43 -28.46
C ALA A 220 -18.11 51.27 -27.33
N ARG A 221 -17.54 52.45 -27.02
CA ARG A 221 -18.12 53.34 -25.98
C ARG A 221 -19.33 54.13 -26.48
N ALA A 222 -19.43 54.42 -27.78
CA ALA A 222 -20.57 55.16 -28.34
C ALA A 222 -21.87 54.34 -28.35
N ALA A 223 -21.78 53.02 -28.51
CA ALA A 223 -22.94 52.13 -28.53
C ALA A 223 -23.55 51.87 -27.14
N LEU A 224 -22.77 52.05 -26.06
CA LEU A 224 -23.24 51.84 -24.68
C LEU A 224 -24.01 53.04 -24.09
N PHE A 225 -23.84 54.25 -24.63
CA PHE A 225 -24.56 55.45 -24.16
C PHE A 225 -25.73 55.86 -25.06
N ALA A 226 -25.88 55.26 -26.24
CA ALA A 226 -26.98 55.56 -27.17
C ALA A 226 -28.35 55.07 -26.70
N ASN A 227 -28.42 54.19 -25.68
CA ASN A 227 -29.69 53.70 -25.11
C ASN A 227 -30.17 54.50 -23.89
N ARG A 228 -29.58 55.66 -23.58
CA ARG A 228 -30.08 56.54 -22.51
C ARG A 228 -31.21 57.42 -23.04
N SER A 229 -32.38 56.81 -23.18
CA SER A 229 -33.65 57.49 -23.43
C SER A 229 -33.88 58.61 -22.41
N LYS A 230 -34.29 59.76 -22.93
CA LYS A 230 -34.66 60.99 -22.24
C LYS A 230 -35.53 60.74 -20.99
N PRO A 231 -35.24 61.35 -19.82
CA PRO A 231 -36.09 61.19 -18.64
C PRO A 231 -37.41 61.96 -18.83
N PRO A 232 -38.58 61.32 -18.70
CA PRO A 232 -39.76 62.01 -18.24
C PRO A 232 -39.66 62.25 -16.72
N THR A 233 -40.43 63.22 -16.27
CA THR A 233 -40.58 63.78 -14.91
C THR A 233 -40.68 62.77 -13.75
N PRO A 234 -40.40 63.20 -12.50
CA PRO A 234 -40.05 62.32 -11.38
C PRO A 234 -41.29 61.74 -10.69
N GLN A 235 -41.80 60.60 -11.15
CA GLN A 235 -42.82 59.84 -10.39
C GLN A 235 -42.60 58.31 -10.38
N THR A 236 -41.48 57.82 -10.90
CA THR A 236 -41.16 56.37 -10.95
C THR A 236 -40.06 55.93 -9.97
N SER A 237 -39.46 56.88 -9.24
CA SER A 237 -38.37 56.60 -8.29
C SER A 237 -38.82 55.88 -7.02
N THR A 238 -40.10 55.92 -6.65
CA THR A 238 -40.61 55.21 -5.45
C THR A 238 -40.84 53.74 -5.72
N ALA A 239 -41.48 53.38 -6.83
CA ALA A 239 -41.76 51.97 -7.18
C ALA A 239 -40.48 51.16 -7.46
N THR A 240 -39.45 51.79 -8.02
CA THR A 240 -38.14 51.14 -8.22
C THR A 240 -37.31 51.09 -6.93
N ALA A 241 -37.44 52.05 -6.03
CA ALA A 241 -36.83 51.98 -4.71
C ALA A 241 -37.50 50.94 -3.81
N GLU A 242 -38.83 50.82 -3.86
CA GLU A 242 -39.60 49.79 -3.16
C GLU A 242 -39.22 48.39 -3.66
N ALA A 243 -39.15 48.18 -4.98
CA ALA A 243 -38.69 46.92 -5.55
C ALA A 243 -37.23 46.59 -5.17
N LEU A 244 -36.37 47.59 -5.04
CA LEU A 244 -34.97 47.40 -4.62
C LEU A 244 -34.88 47.00 -3.13
N LEU A 245 -35.69 47.64 -2.26
CA LEU A 245 -35.73 47.31 -0.84
C LEU A 245 -36.35 45.92 -0.59
N ASP A 246 -37.40 45.56 -1.35
CA ASP A 246 -37.98 44.22 -1.30
C ASP A 246 -36.97 43.15 -1.77
N HIS A 247 -36.16 43.47 -2.79
CA HIS A 247 -35.09 42.58 -3.24
C HIS A 247 -34.02 42.38 -2.15
N GLN A 248 -33.55 43.45 -1.50
CA GLN A 248 -32.61 43.33 -0.38
C GLN A 248 -33.19 42.54 0.79
N ARG A 249 -34.50 42.66 1.04
CA ARG A 249 -35.18 41.90 2.09
C ARG A 249 -35.23 40.41 1.74
N ALA A 250 -35.53 40.08 0.49
CA ALA A 250 -35.52 38.71 -0.01
C ALA A 250 -34.10 38.10 0.01
N GLU A 251 -33.07 38.87 -0.33
CA GLU A 251 -31.68 38.43 -0.24
C GLU A 251 -31.24 38.18 1.21
N GLN A 252 -31.63 39.05 2.14
CA GLN A 252 -31.34 38.85 3.56
C GLN A 252 -32.05 37.61 4.12
N GLU A 253 -33.29 37.37 3.72
CA GLU A 253 -34.03 36.17 4.11
C GLU A 253 -33.37 34.91 3.54
N ALA A 254 -32.99 34.90 2.26
CA ALA A 254 -32.27 33.81 1.62
C ALA A 254 -30.90 33.53 2.26
N LEU A 255 -30.15 34.57 2.61
CA LEU A 255 -28.88 34.42 3.33
C LEU A 255 -29.10 33.81 4.73
N SER A 256 -30.11 34.28 5.46
CA SER A 256 -30.44 33.74 6.78
C SER A 256 -30.85 32.27 6.72
N GLU A 257 -31.62 31.89 5.71
CA GLU A 257 -32.04 30.51 5.46
C GLU A 257 -30.82 29.63 5.13
N SER A 258 -29.91 30.11 4.29
CA SER A 258 -28.68 29.39 3.95
C SER A 258 -27.78 29.15 5.18
N ILE A 259 -27.68 30.15 6.07
CA ILE A 259 -26.88 30.03 7.30
C ILE A 259 -27.54 29.03 8.24
N LEU A 260 -28.86 29.06 8.40
CA LEU A 260 -29.58 28.09 9.22
C LEU A 260 -29.50 26.68 8.63
N GLN A 261 -29.60 26.54 7.31
CA GLN A 261 -29.44 25.27 6.62
C GLN A 261 -28.03 24.74 6.79
N MET A 262 -27.01 25.58 6.61
CA MET A 262 -25.61 25.20 6.81
C MET A 262 -25.32 24.84 8.27
N ALA A 263 -25.85 25.58 9.24
CA ALA A 263 -25.73 25.26 10.65
C ALA A 263 -26.42 23.92 10.99
N SER A 264 -27.59 23.64 10.41
CA SER A 264 -28.29 22.37 10.59
C SER A 264 -27.54 21.20 9.94
N ALA A 265 -26.95 21.43 8.76
CA ALA A 265 -26.11 20.46 8.06
C ALA A 265 -24.83 20.18 8.85
N LEU A 266 -24.20 21.21 9.41
CA LEU A 266 -23.02 21.08 10.27
C LEU A 266 -23.35 20.33 11.56
N LYS A 267 -24.51 20.60 12.17
CA LYS A 267 -25.00 19.87 13.35
C LYS A 267 -25.28 18.40 13.02
N SER A 268 -25.94 18.12 11.91
CA SER A 268 -26.17 16.76 11.42
C SER A 268 -24.85 16.04 11.15
N SER A 269 -23.90 16.73 10.51
CA SER A 269 -22.54 16.23 10.28
C SER A 269 -21.82 15.92 11.58
N SER A 270 -21.86 16.81 12.57
CA SER A 270 -21.28 16.59 13.90
C SER A 270 -21.88 15.38 14.63
N GLN A 271 -23.20 15.19 14.52
CA GLN A 271 -23.87 14.00 15.07
C GLN A 271 -23.41 12.73 14.36
N ARG A 272 -23.30 12.75 13.03
CA ARG A 272 -22.80 11.60 12.25
C ARG A 272 -21.34 11.29 12.55
N PHE A 273 -20.51 12.31 12.74
CA PHE A 273 -19.13 12.12 13.19
C PHE A 273 -19.08 11.50 14.58
N SER A 274 -19.93 11.94 15.51
CA SER A 274 -20.01 11.33 16.85
C SER A 274 -20.41 9.86 16.80
N THR A 275 -21.41 9.48 15.97
CA THR A 275 -21.81 8.07 15.84
C THR A 275 -20.74 7.23 15.14
N THR A 276 -20.05 7.82 14.16
CA THR A 276 -18.96 7.14 13.45
C THR A 276 -17.76 6.94 14.36
N LEU A 277 -17.43 7.91 15.23
CA LEU A 277 -16.37 7.76 16.22
C LEU A 277 -16.67 6.67 17.25
N GLU A 278 -17.93 6.52 17.68
CA GLU A 278 -18.29 5.42 18.59
C GLU A 278 -18.14 4.06 17.90
N ALA A 279 -18.59 3.94 16.65
CA ALA A 279 -18.41 2.71 15.87
C ALA A 279 -16.91 2.41 15.60
N ASP A 280 -16.13 3.43 15.28
CA ASP A 280 -14.68 3.29 15.06
C ASP A 280 -13.96 2.89 16.34
N LYS A 281 -14.35 3.45 17.49
CA LYS A 281 -13.82 3.07 18.79
C LYS A 281 -14.03 1.58 19.10
N ASP A 282 -15.20 1.03 18.78
CA ASP A 282 -15.46 -0.39 18.95
C ASP A 282 -14.60 -1.26 18.04
N VAL A 283 -14.35 -0.82 16.80
CA VAL A 283 -13.47 -1.51 15.86
C VAL A 283 -12.02 -1.45 16.32
N VAL A 284 -11.55 -0.29 16.79
CA VAL A 284 -10.20 -0.12 17.35
C VAL A 284 -10.03 -0.96 18.61
N ALA A 285 -11.03 -1.02 19.49
CA ALA A 285 -10.99 -1.86 20.67
C ALA A 285 -10.89 -3.36 20.29
N ARG A 286 -11.68 -3.81 19.31
CA ARG A 286 -11.62 -5.18 18.79
C ARG A 286 -10.29 -5.49 18.10
N ALA A 287 -9.73 -4.53 17.37
CA ALA A 287 -8.42 -4.66 16.76
C ALA A 287 -7.31 -4.75 17.83
N GLY A 288 -7.41 -3.95 18.89
CA GLY A 288 -6.55 -4.04 20.08
C GLY A 288 -6.61 -5.41 20.72
N GLU A 289 -7.81 -5.92 21.00
CA GLU A 289 -7.99 -7.27 21.58
C GLU A 289 -7.44 -8.37 20.66
N GLY A 290 -7.61 -8.24 19.34
CA GLY A 290 -7.02 -9.16 18.37
C GLY A 290 -5.49 -9.11 18.34
N MET A 291 -4.92 -7.91 18.52
CA MET A 291 -3.47 -7.71 18.60
C MET A 291 -2.91 -8.28 19.91
N ASP A 292 -3.54 -8.02 21.05
CA ASP A 292 -3.16 -8.56 22.36
C ASP A 292 -3.21 -10.10 22.36
N LYS A 293 -4.24 -10.68 21.74
CA LYS A 293 -4.35 -12.13 21.55
C LYS A 293 -3.24 -12.69 20.67
N THR A 294 -2.85 -11.94 19.63
CA THR A 294 -1.75 -12.32 18.75
C THR A 294 -0.41 -12.21 19.49
N GLU A 295 -0.19 -11.15 20.26
CA GLU A 295 0.97 -10.95 21.11
C GLU A 295 1.12 -12.10 22.11
N GLN A 296 0.05 -12.45 22.83
CA GLN A 296 0.07 -13.57 23.76
C GLN A 296 0.37 -14.91 23.05
N SER A 297 -0.16 -15.12 21.85
CA SER A 297 0.15 -16.32 21.05
C SER A 297 1.60 -16.35 20.59
N MET A 298 2.16 -15.20 20.25
CA MET A 298 3.55 -15.04 19.82
C MET A 298 4.51 -15.17 21.00
N GLU A 299 4.16 -14.65 22.17
CA GLU A 299 4.93 -14.81 23.41
C GLU A 299 4.93 -16.27 23.86
N ALA A 300 3.77 -16.95 23.83
CA ALA A 300 3.68 -18.38 24.12
C ALA A 300 4.46 -19.24 23.11
N ALA A 301 4.53 -18.84 21.84
CA ALA A 301 5.37 -19.48 20.84
C ALA A 301 6.85 -19.19 21.08
N LYS A 302 7.22 -17.94 21.40
CA LYS A 302 8.57 -17.50 21.74
C LYS A 302 9.12 -18.20 22.97
N GLY A 303 8.29 -18.40 24.01
CA GLY A 303 8.66 -19.15 25.21
C GLY A 303 8.96 -20.62 24.91
N ARG A 304 8.12 -21.28 24.11
CA ARG A 304 8.33 -22.68 23.69
C ARG A 304 9.53 -22.85 22.77
N MET A 305 9.71 -21.95 21.81
CA MET A 305 10.88 -21.89 20.92
C MET A 305 12.16 -21.59 21.70
N GLY A 306 12.12 -20.69 22.68
CA GLY A 306 13.26 -20.35 23.54
C GLY A 306 13.68 -21.50 24.45
N MET A 307 12.71 -22.27 24.97
CA MET A 307 12.98 -23.49 25.74
C MET A 307 13.62 -24.57 24.86
N LEU A 308 13.09 -24.76 23.65
CA LEU A 308 13.66 -25.70 22.68
C LEU A 308 15.06 -25.27 22.26
N LYS A 309 15.29 -23.98 21.99
CA LYS A 309 16.62 -23.43 21.65
C LYS A 309 17.63 -23.63 22.78
N ARG A 310 17.23 -23.48 24.06
CA ARG A 310 18.10 -23.87 25.18
C ARG A 310 18.39 -25.37 25.23
N MET A 311 17.42 -26.21 24.85
CA MET A 311 17.60 -27.66 24.78
C MET A 311 18.43 -28.14 23.57
N THR A 312 18.38 -27.45 22.44
CA THR A 312 19.14 -27.81 21.23
C THR A 312 20.51 -27.14 21.15
N GLU A 313 20.68 -25.94 21.71
CA GLU A 313 21.94 -25.19 21.63
C GLU A 313 22.84 -25.43 22.87
N GLY A 314 22.28 -25.89 24.00
CA GLY A 314 23.01 -26.07 25.26
C GLY A 314 23.80 -27.37 25.42
N LYS A 315 23.63 -28.36 24.53
CA LYS A 315 24.16 -29.74 24.75
C LYS A 315 25.59 -29.96 24.28
N GLY A 316 26.19 -28.99 23.57
CA GLY A 316 27.56 -29.08 23.06
C GLY A 316 28.62 -28.92 24.15
N TYR A 317 28.50 -27.89 25.00
CA TYR A 317 29.49 -27.61 26.05
C TYR A 317 29.26 -28.44 27.31
N PHE A 318 28.01 -28.53 27.79
CA PHE A 318 27.67 -29.35 28.97
C PHE A 318 27.92 -30.84 28.75
N GLY A 319 27.70 -31.35 27.53
CA GLY A 319 28.03 -32.73 27.19
C GLY A 319 29.52 -33.03 27.27
N ARG A 320 30.37 -32.10 26.82
CA ARG A 320 31.84 -32.22 26.94
C ARG A 320 32.30 -32.18 28.40
N LEU A 321 31.74 -31.27 29.20
CA LEU A 321 32.06 -31.16 30.63
C LEU A 321 31.65 -32.44 31.40
N LEU A 322 30.47 -33.00 31.10
CA LEU A 322 30.01 -34.26 31.69
C LEU A 322 30.91 -35.44 31.28
N LEU A 323 31.38 -35.48 30.04
CA LEU A 323 32.33 -36.50 29.56
C LEU A 323 33.65 -36.42 30.34
N TYR A 324 34.20 -35.22 30.52
CA TYR A 324 35.42 -35.01 31.31
C TYR A 324 35.24 -35.42 32.78
N ALA A 325 34.07 -35.15 33.37
CA ALA A 325 33.76 -35.61 34.73
C ALA A 325 33.72 -37.15 34.83
N TYR A 326 33.15 -37.84 33.84
CA TYR A 326 33.11 -39.30 33.82
C TYR A 326 34.51 -39.92 33.64
N ILE A 327 35.31 -39.36 32.73
CA ILE A 327 36.70 -39.77 32.53
C ILE A 327 37.51 -39.56 33.82
N ALA A 328 37.34 -38.43 34.50
CA ALA A 328 38.02 -38.14 35.76
C ALA A 328 37.61 -39.13 36.87
N LEU A 329 36.32 -39.46 36.99
CA LEU A 329 35.84 -40.46 37.94
C LEU A 329 36.47 -41.84 37.66
N LEU A 330 36.44 -42.28 36.41
CA LEU A 330 37.04 -43.57 36.02
C LEU A 330 38.55 -43.59 36.27
N ALA A 331 39.24 -42.48 35.99
CA ALA A 331 40.67 -42.35 36.28
C ALA A 331 40.95 -42.48 37.79
N VAL A 332 40.18 -41.80 38.63
CA VAL A 332 40.29 -41.93 40.10
C VAL A 332 39.97 -43.36 40.57
N ALA A 333 38.96 -44.01 39.98
CA ALA A 333 38.62 -45.40 40.30
C ALA A 333 39.76 -46.37 39.92
N CYS A 334 40.37 -46.21 38.74
CA CYS A 334 41.55 -46.97 38.34
C CYS A 334 42.74 -46.75 39.28
N ILE A 335 42.99 -45.49 39.70
CA ILE A 335 44.02 -45.17 40.68
C ILE A 335 43.72 -45.86 42.01
N LEU A 336 42.49 -45.83 42.49
CA LEU A 336 42.07 -46.56 43.69
C LEU A 336 42.32 -48.05 43.55
N VAL A 337 41.91 -48.68 42.44
CA VAL A 337 42.10 -50.11 42.18
C VAL A 337 43.59 -50.47 42.19
N VAL A 338 44.44 -49.71 41.50
CA VAL A 338 45.88 -49.97 41.42
C VAL A 338 46.61 -49.73 42.74
N PHE A 339 46.18 -48.76 43.56
CA PHE A 339 46.83 -48.48 44.84
C PHE A 339 46.27 -49.28 46.03
N VAL A 340 44.98 -49.65 45.98
CA VAL A 340 44.28 -50.34 47.07
C VAL A 340 44.32 -51.86 46.90
N LEU A 341 44.22 -52.42 45.68
CA LEU A 341 44.33 -53.88 45.50
C LEU A 341 45.67 -54.47 45.94
N PRO A 342 46.85 -53.84 45.71
CA PRO A 342 48.12 -54.35 46.25
C PRO A 342 48.20 -54.25 47.78
N LYS A 343 47.44 -53.31 48.39
CA LYS A 343 47.42 -53.08 49.83
C LYS A 343 46.45 -54.00 50.59
N LEU A 344 45.50 -54.65 49.90
CA LEU A 344 44.65 -55.70 50.49
C LEU A 344 45.20 -57.12 50.29
N ARG A 345 46.28 -57.27 49.50
CA ARG A 345 46.93 -58.56 49.25
C ARG A 345 48.07 -58.88 50.23
N PHE A 346 48.18 -58.12 51.31
CA PHE A 346 49.07 -58.35 52.45
C PHE A 346 48.26 -58.23 53.74
#